data_AF-A0A348S3H3-F1
#
_entry.id   AF-A0A348S3H3-F1
#
_cell.length_a   1.000
_cell.length_b   1.000
_cell.length_c   1.000
_cell.angle_alpha   90.00
_cell.angle_beta   90.00
_cell.angle_gamma   90.00
#
_symmetry.space_group_name_H-M   'P 1'
#
loop_
_entity.id
_entity.type
_entity.pdbx_description
1 polymer ?
#
loop_
_entity_poly.entity_id
_entity_poly.type
_entity_poly.pdbx_seq_one_letter_code
_entity_poly.pdbx_strand_id
1 'polypeptide(L)'
;LTDLKQRGLLEDTLVIWGGEFGRTPMFQGKGKNPGRDHHIKGFSMWMSGGGVRGGTNYGATDELGYHAVENVTHVRDLHATMLHQLGINHRKLSMKFQGLDARLTGVEDAHVVKSILKA
;
A
#
# COMPACT_ATOMS: atom_id res chain seq x y z
N LEU A 1 -4.59 8.40 -15.52
CA LEU A 1 -5.98 8.00 -15.18
C LEU A 1 -6.98 8.39 -16.26
N THR A 2 -7.03 9.66 -16.65
CA THR A 2 -7.97 10.16 -17.68
C THR A 2 -7.94 9.32 -18.95
N ASP A 3 -6.74 9.05 -19.48
CA ASP A 3 -6.59 8.28 -20.72
C ASP A 3 -7.08 6.83 -20.59
N LEU A 4 -6.80 6.17 -19.47
CA LEU A 4 -7.31 4.82 -19.18
C LEU A 4 -8.84 4.82 -19.12
N LYS A 5 -9.43 5.84 -18.49
CA LYS A 5 -10.89 5.99 -18.40
C LYS A 5 -11.51 6.25 -19.77
N GLN A 6 -10.93 7.15 -20.57
CA GLN A 6 -11.40 7.46 -21.92
C GLN A 6 -11.37 6.24 -22.85
N ARG A 7 -10.42 5.32 -22.62
CA ARG A 7 -10.28 4.08 -23.39
C ARG A 7 -11.09 2.91 -22.83
N GLY A 8 -11.84 3.10 -21.73
CA GLY A 8 -12.57 2.03 -21.06
C GLY A 8 -11.69 1.01 -20.33
N LEU A 9 -10.37 1.27 -20.19
CA LEU A 9 -9.40 0.33 -19.63
C LEU A 9 -9.22 0.47 -18.11
N LEU A 10 -9.72 1.56 -17.52
CA LEU A 10 -9.49 1.83 -16.09
C LEU A 10 -10.13 0.76 -15.19
N GLU A 11 -11.27 0.19 -15.57
CA GLU A 11 -11.94 -0.82 -14.75
C GLU A 11 -11.16 -2.15 -14.71
N ASP A 12 -10.35 -2.45 -15.73
CA ASP A 12 -9.52 -3.65 -15.83
C ASP A 12 -8.04 -3.41 -15.50
N THR A 13 -7.66 -2.17 -15.19
CA THR A 13 -6.27 -1.79 -14.88
C THR A 13 -6.17 -1.35 -13.43
N LEU A 14 -5.45 -2.12 -12.62
CA LEU A 14 -5.04 -1.68 -11.29
C LEU A 14 -3.88 -0.69 -11.40
N VAL A 15 -4.10 0.56 -11.01
CA VAL A 15 -3.09 1.61 -10.92
C VAL A 15 -2.70 1.79 -9.46
N ILE A 16 -1.39 1.81 -9.20
CA ILE A 16 -0.82 2.01 -7.86
C ILE A 16 0.22 3.10 -7.96
N TRP A 17 0.20 4.03 -7.01
CA TRP A 17 1.17 5.10 -6.91
C TRP A 17 1.49 5.39 -5.45
N GLY A 18 2.76 5.61 -5.14
CA GLY A 18 3.21 6.01 -3.82
C GLY A 18 4.70 5.81 -3.67
N GLY A 19 5.18 5.91 -2.43
CA GLY A 19 6.57 5.70 -2.06
C GLY A 19 6.76 4.48 -1.17
N GLU A 20 8.01 4.13 -0.90
CA GLU A 20 8.37 3.06 0.04
C GLU A 20 8.34 3.52 1.50
N PHE A 21 8.61 4.81 1.71
CA PHE A 21 8.72 5.42 3.03
C PHE A 21 8.05 6.78 3.07
N GLY A 22 7.59 7.15 4.27
CA GLY A 22 7.17 8.50 4.58
C GLY A 22 8.34 9.35 5.02
N ARG A 23 8.02 10.50 5.62
CA ARG A 23 9.00 11.40 6.21
C ARG A 23 8.61 11.69 7.65
N THR A 24 9.59 11.71 8.55
CA THR A 24 9.32 12.00 9.97
C THR A 24 8.66 13.38 10.07
N PRO A 25 7.76 13.59 11.04
CA PRO A 25 7.30 14.94 11.34
C PRO A 25 8.38 15.75 12.08
N MET A 26 9.36 15.05 12.64
CA MET A 26 10.48 15.65 13.34
C MET A 26 11.59 16.09 12.40
N PHE A 27 12.23 17.15 12.87
CA PHE A 27 13.42 17.72 12.34
C PHE A 27 14.64 16.79 12.49
N GLN A 28 15.45 16.63 11.44
CA GLN A 28 16.72 15.88 11.50
C GLN A 28 17.86 16.63 10.79
N GLY A 29 18.97 16.83 11.51
CA GLY A 29 20.21 17.40 10.98
C GLY A 29 20.74 18.59 11.78
N LYS A 30 21.78 19.24 11.25
CA LYS A 30 22.36 20.50 11.77
C LYS A 30 22.58 21.47 10.60
N GLY A 31 22.67 22.77 10.86
CA GLY A 31 22.94 23.79 9.84
C GLY A 31 21.70 24.57 9.38
N LYS A 32 21.84 25.35 8.30
CA LYS A 32 20.82 26.33 7.85
C LYS A 32 19.57 25.74 7.20
N ASN A 33 19.71 24.64 6.44
CA ASN A 33 18.60 24.00 5.73
C ASN A 33 18.47 22.52 6.05
N PRO A 34 18.09 22.19 7.27
CA PRO A 34 18.06 20.80 7.66
C PRO A 34 16.69 20.15 7.35
N GLY A 35 16.66 18.82 7.22
CA GLY A 35 15.57 18.07 6.59
C GLY A 35 14.75 17.19 7.54
N ARG A 36 14.12 16.15 6.97
CA ARG A 36 13.33 15.13 7.68
C ARG A 36 13.85 13.74 7.29
N ASP A 37 13.85 12.80 8.23
CA ASP A 37 14.33 11.43 7.98
C ASP A 37 13.32 10.60 7.18
N HIS A 38 13.72 9.40 6.75
CA HIS A 38 12.82 8.36 6.28
C HIS A 38 11.94 7.84 7.42
N HIS A 39 10.69 7.56 7.10
CA HIS A 39 9.72 7.11 8.09
C HIS A 39 8.96 5.88 7.65
N ILE A 40 9.32 4.74 8.24
CA ILE A 40 8.68 3.45 7.94
C ILE A 40 7.33 3.26 8.64
N LYS A 41 7.02 4.07 9.66
CA LYS A 41 5.83 3.88 10.53
C LYS A 41 4.59 4.63 10.07
N GLY A 42 4.71 5.51 9.08
CA GLY A 42 3.62 6.30 8.56
C GLY A 42 3.94 6.82 7.16
N PHE A 43 3.19 6.34 6.16
CA PHE A 43 3.27 6.79 4.79
C PHE A 43 1.95 6.50 4.07
N SER A 44 1.77 7.10 2.89
CA SER A 44 0.56 6.96 2.11
C SER A 44 0.84 6.33 0.76
N MET A 45 -0.08 5.47 0.35
CA MET A 45 -0.17 4.89 -0.99
C MET A 45 -1.52 5.27 -1.58
N TRP A 46 -1.61 5.34 -2.89
CA TRP A 46 -2.85 5.59 -3.61
C TRP A 46 -3.08 4.50 -4.67
N MET A 47 -4.33 4.08 -4.82
CA MET A 47 -4.76 3.05 -5.75
C MET A 47 -5.99 3.50 -6.54
N SER A 48 -6.13 3.02 -7.77
CA SER A 48 -7.31 3.29 -8.61
C SER A 48 -7.49 2.23 -9.70
N GLY A 49 -8.68 2.18 -10.28
CA GLY A 49 -9.02 1.22 -11.32
C GLY A 49 -9.05 -0.22 -10.79
N GLY A 50 -9.23 -1.19 -11.69
CA GLY A 50 -9.10 -2.61 -11.36
C GLY A 50 -9.96 -3.04 -10.18
N GLY A 51 -11.19 -2.53 -10.04
CA GLY A 51 -12.11 -2.84 -8.92
C GLY A 51 -11.89 -2.08 -7.59
N VAL A 52 -10.96 -1.12 -7.52
CA VAL A 52 -10.76 -0.26 -6.34
C VAL A 52 -11.91 0.74 -6.17
N ARG A 53 -12.35 0.96 -4.93
CA ARG A 53 -13.39 1.94 -4.58
C ARG A 53 -12.81 3.35 -4.53
N GLY A 54 -13.14 4.17 -5.53
CA GLY A 54 -12.76 5.58 -5.57
C GLY A 54 -13.36 6.40 -4.42
N GLY A 55 -12.76 7.57 -4.13
CA GLY A 55 -13.24 8.49 -3.09
C GLY A 55 -13.11 7.96 -1.66
N THR A 56 -12.26 6.95 -1.44
CA THR A 56 -12.05 6.33 -0.13
C THR A 56 -10.74 6.79 0.47
N ASN A 57 -10.79 7.29 1.70
CA ASN A 57 -9.61 7.41 2.57
C ASN A 57 -9.62 6.22 3.53
N TYR A 58 -8.50 5.54 3.68
CA TYR A 58 -8.39 4.37 4.55
C TYR A 58 -7.16 4.48 5.44
N GLY A 59 -7.43 4.64 6.74
CA GLY A 59 -6.42 4.83 7.76
C GLY A 59 -5.99 6.28 7.96
N ALA A 60 -5.33 6.49 9.09
CA ALA A 60 -4.86 7.79 9.54
C ALA A 60 -3.66 7.62 10.48
N THR A 61 -2.85 8.67 10.55
CA THR A 61 -1.78 8.79 11.53
C THR A 61 -2.25 9.51 12.78
N ASP A 62 -1.48 9.42 13.86
CA ASP A 62 -1.66 10.26 15.05
C ASP A 62 -1.57 11.76 14.71
N GLU A 63 -1.91 12.61 15.68
CA GLU A 63 -1.94 14.07 15.51
C GLU A 63 -0.59 14.68 15.08
N LEU A 64 0.52 13.99 15.39
CA LEU A 64 1.86 14.41 15.01
C LEU A 64 2.26 13.87 13.63
N GLY A 65 1.53 12.92 13.07
CA GLY A 65 1.91 12.21 11.85
C GLY A 65 3.02 11.18 12.02
N TYR A 66 3.22 10.65 13.24
CA TYR A 66 4.35 9.79 13.58
C TYR A 66 4.03 8.28 13.53
N HIS A 67 2.81 7.89 13.90
CA HIS A 67 2.36 6.50 13.83
C HIS A 67 1.05 6.40 13.07
N ALA A 68 0.91 5.38 12.22
CA ALA A 68 -0.42 4.93 11.79
C ALA A 68 -1.20 4.41 13.01
N VAL A 69 -2.41 4.91 13.22
CA VAL A 69 -3.24 4.59 14.40
C VAL A 69 -4.66 4.16 14.05
N GLU A 70 -5.17 4.55 12.88
CA GLU A 70 -6.48 4.12 12.39
C GLU A 70 -6.29 3.19 11.20
N ASN A 71 -7.03 2.07 11.15
CA ASN A 71 -7.03 1.12 10.04
C ASN A 71 -5.60 0.78 9.54
N VAL A 72 -4.71 0.51 10.49
CA VAL A 72 -3.27 0.33 10.24
C VAL A 72 -3.06 -0.80 9.24
N THR A 73 -2.50 -0.45 8.09
CA THR A 73 -2.29 -1.37 6.97
C THR A 73 -0.80 -1.64 6.81
N HIS A 74 -0.42 -2.91 6.82
CA HIS A 74 0.96 -3.29 6.53
C HIS A 74 1.16 -3.52 5.02
N VAL A 75 2.38 -3.37 4.52
CA VAL A 75 2.72 -3.61 3.09
C VAL A 75 2.31 -5.01 2.62
N ARG A 76 2.30 -5.98 3.54
CA ARG A 76 1.85 -7.35 3.26
C ARG A 76 0.36 -7.42 2.91
N ASP A 77 -0.47 -6.61 3.56
CA ASP A 77 -1.92 -6.53 3.32
C ASP A 77 -2.18 -5.80 2.00
N LEU A 78 -1.38 -4.78 1.69
CA LEU A 78 -1.39 -4.12 0.38
C LEU A 78 -1.08 -5.13 -0.75
N HIS A 79 0.00 -5.90 -0.62
CA HIS A 79 0.34 -6.95 -1.59
C HIS A 79 -0.75 -8.03 -1.69
N ALA A 80 -1.32 -8.47 -0.57
CA ALA A 80 -2.43 -9.42 -0.57
C ALA A 80 -3.64 -8.86 -1.34
N THR A 81 -3.94 -7.58 -1.14
CA THR A 81 -5.04 -6.87 -1.81
C THR A 81 -4.79 -6.72 -3.32
N MET A 82 -3.55 -6.38 -3.72
CA MET A 82 -3.17 -6.33 -5.13
C MET A 82 -3.32 -7.69 -5.82
N LEU A 83 -2.80 -8.76 -5.21
CA LEU A 83 -2.92 -10.11 -5.74
C LEU A 83 -4.38 -10.55 -5.83
N HIS A 84 -5.21 -10.18 -4.85
CA HIS A 84 -6.65 -10.42 -4.90
C HIS A 84 -7.32 -9.76 -6.11
N GLN A 85 -7.03 -8.49 -6.41
CA GLN A 85 -7.57 -7.81 -7.60
C GLN A 85 -7.09 -8.44 -8.92
N LEU A 86 -5.94 -9.10 -8.91
CA LEU A 86 -5.42 -9.86 -10.05
C LEU A 86 -6.00 -11.29 -10.13
N GLY A 87 -6.94 -11.67 -9.25
CA GLY A 87 -7.51 -13.02 -9.21
C GLY A 87 -6.57 -14.08 -8.63
N ILE A 88 -5.49 -13.67 -7.96
CA ILE A 88 -4.45 -14.55 -7.42
C ILE A 88 -4.62 -14.73 -5.92
N ASN A 89 -4.69 -15.99 -5.46
CA ASN A 89 -4.63 -16.28 -4.04
C ASN A 89 -3.20 -16.12 -3.51
N HIS A 90 -2.97 -15.06 -2.72
CA HIS A 90 -1.65 -14.71 -2.17
C HIS A 90 -1.00 -15.81 -1.30
N ARG A 91 -1.78 -16.75 -0.76
CA ARG A 91 -1.26 -17.89 0.02
C ARG A 91 -0.74 -19.02 -0.86
N LYS A 92 -1.20 -19.10 -2.11
CA LYS A 92 -0.83 -20.16 -3.06
C LYS A 92 0.31 -19.74 -4.00
N LEU A 93 0.43 -18.44 -4.30
CA LEU A 93 1.55 -17.92 -5.09
C LEU A 93 2.82 -17.93 -4.24
N SER A 94 3.68 -18.92 -4.46
CA SER A 94 4.96 -19.05 -3.80
C SER A 94 6.04 -19.51 -4.78
N MET A 95 7.30 -19.20 -4.44
CA MET A 95 8.47 -19.64 -5.20
C MET A 95 9.47 -20.27 -4.22
N LYS A 96 10.10 -21.38 -4.64
CA LYS A 96 11.19 -21.96 -3.86
C LYS A 96 12.39 -21.01 -3.86
N PHE A 97 12.78 -20.54 -2.67
CA PHE A 97 13.94 -19.68 -2.49
C PHE A 97 14.63 -20.03 -1.18
N GLN A 98 15.92 -20.37 -1.24
CA GLN A 98 16.73 -20.77 -0.08
C GLN A 98 16.07 -21.85 0.80
N GLY A 99 15.40 -22.84 0.19
CA GLY A 99 14.74 -23.94 0.89
C GLY A 99 13.35 -23.62 1.46
N LEU A 100 12.85 -22.39 1.29
CA LEU A 100 11.52 -21.97 1.75
C LEU A 100 10.57 -21.76 0.57
N ASP A 101 9.27 -21.91 0.83
CA ASP A 101 8.21 -21.40 -0.05
C ASP A 101 8.03 -19.90 0.19
N ALA A 102 8.83 -19.10 -0.50
CA ALA A 102 8.80 -17.65 -0.37
C ALA A 102 7.52 -17.08 -1.01
N ARG A 103 6.82 -16.22 -0.25
CA ARG A 103 5.61 -15.50 -0.70
C ARG A 103 5.86 -14.01 -0.66
N LEU A 104 5.26 -13.27 -1.58
CA LEU A 104 5.30 -11.80 -1.59
C LEU A 104 4.68 -11.18 -0.33
N THR A 105 3.75 -11.89 0.31
CA THR A 105 3.11 -11.49 1.57
C THR A 105 3.88 -11.92 2.82
N GLY A 106 5.03 -12.58 2.64
CA GLY A 106 5.90 -13.02 3.73
C GLY A 106 5.38 -14.25 4.48
N VAL A 107 5.86 -14.41 5.71
CA VAL A 107 5.55 -15.54 6.60
C VAL A 107 4.38 -15.26 7.53
N GLU A 108 4.24 -14.02 7.99
CA GLU A 108 3.12 -13.61 8.84
C GLU A 108 1.81 -13.55 8.05
N ASP A 109 0.69 -13.54 8.77
CA ASP A 109 -0.61 -13.41 8.15
C ASP A 109 -0.80 -12.05 7.49
N ALA A 110 -1.34 -12.10 6.28
CA ALA A 110 -1.74 -10.93 5.50
C ALA A 110 -3.22 -11.06 5.15
N HIS A 111 -3.90 -9.91 5.06
CA HIS A 111 -5.33 -9.82 4.85
C HIS A 111 -5.63 -8.89 3.67
N VAL A 112 -6.66 -9.25 2.89
CA VAL A 112 -7.18 -8.37 1.84
C VAL A 112 -7.97 -7.24 2.48
N VAL A 113 -7.63 -5.99 2.15
CA VAL A 113 -8.31 -4.80 2.63
C VAL A 113 -9.61 -4.60 1.84
N LYS A 114 -10.64 -5.38 2.20
CA LYS A 114 -11.92 -5.41 1.44
C LYS A 114 -12.67 -4.08 1.46
N SER A 115 -12.48 -3.25 2.49
CA SER A 115 -13.13 -1.95 2.65
C SER A 115 -12.83 -0.97 1.51
N ILE A 116 -11.67 -1.10 0.86
CA ILE A 116 -11.25 -0.23 -0.25
C ILE A 116 -11.61 -0.79 -1.63
N LEU A 117 -12.35 -1.90 -1.69
CA LEU A 117 -12.74 -2.55 -2.94
C LEU A 117 -14.24 -2.33 -3.24
N LYS A 118 -14.60 -2.40 -4.52
CA LYS A 118 -16.01 -2.46 -4.95
C LYS A 118 -16.61 -3.80 -4.51
N ALA A 119 -17.92 -3.80 -4.24
CA ALA A 119 -18.68 -5.00 -3.87
C ALA A 119 -18.85 -5.94 -5.06
#